data_AF-X1K5D2-F1
#
_entry.id   AF-X1K5D2-F1
#
_cell.length_a   1.000
_cell.length_b   1.000
_cell.length_c   1.000
_cell.angle_alpha   90.00
_cell.angle_beta   90.00
_cell.angle_gamma   90.00
#
_symmetry.space_group_name_H-M   'P 1'
#
loop_
_entity.id
_entity.type
_entity.pdbx_description
1 polymer ?
#
loop_
_entity_poly.entity_id
_entity_poly.type
_entity_poly.pdbx_seq_one_letter_code
_entity_poly.pdbx_strand_id
1 'polypeptide(L)'
;LDMAKDAVFASWNTKRAINYRKINRIPEHWGTAVNVQIMVFGNMGNDSGTGVGFTRDPATGEKKIYGEYLLNAQGEDVVGGIRRWRVI
;
A
#
# COMPACT_ATOMS: atom_id res chain seq x y z
N LEU A 1 8.20 12.16 14.76
CA LEU A 1 8.62 11.57 13.47
C LEU A 1 9.73 10.53 13.65
N ASP A 2 10.69 10.78 14.55
CA ASP A 2 11.84 9.89 14.76
C ASP A 2 11.48 8.45 15.12
N MET A 3 10.55 8.24 16.05
CA MET A 3 10.08 6.89 16.39
C MET A 3 9.55 6.11 15.18
N ALA A 4 8.83 6.77 14.27
CA ALA A 4 8.29 6.13 13.06
C ALA A 4 9.39 5.79 12.06
N LYS A 5 10.34 6.70 11.85
CA LYS A 5 11.54 6.48 11.02
C LYS A 5 12.36 5.31 11.54
N ASP A 6 12.67 5.30 12.83
CA ASP A 6 13.48 4.26 13.47
C ASP A 6 12.77 2.91 13.44
N ALA A 7 11.43 2.89 13.59
CA ALA A 7 10.63 1.68 13.43
C ALA A 7 10.72 1.10 12.01
N VAL A 8 10.74 1.93 10.96
CA VAL A 8 10.92 1.46 9.57
C VAL A 8 12.31 0.83 9.39
N PHE A 9 13.37 1.46 9.90
CA PHE A 9 14.71 0.87 9.83
C PHE A 9 14.81 -0.44 10.61
N ALA A 10 14.22 -0.51 11.80
CA ALA A 10 14.16 -1.75 12.58
C ALA A 10 13.36 -2.85 11.86
N SER A 11 12.31 -2.49 11.11
CA SER A 11 11.45 -3.44 10.40
C SER A 11 12.20 -4.26 9.34
N TRP A 12 13.26 -3.70 8.75
CA TRP A 12 14.12 -4.39 7.78
C TRP A 12 14.80 -5.65 8.36
N ASN A 13 15.06 -5.67 9.66
CA ASN A 13 15.75 -6.76 10.34
C ASN A 13 14.79 -7.73 11.06
N THR A 14 13.49 -7.64 10.79
CA THR A 14 12.52 -8.58 11.34
C THR A 14 12.66 -9.97 10.70
N LYS A 15 12.32 -11.03 11.45
CA LYS A 15 12.34 -12.41 10.95
C LYS A 15 11.53 -12.58 9.65
N ARG A 16 10.37 -11.91 9.56
CA ARG A 16 9.52 -11.91 8.36
C ARG A 16 10.23 -11.30 7.16
N ALA A 17 10.88 -10.14 7.33
CA ALA A 17 11.61 -9.46 6.25
C ALA A 17 12.83 -10.28 5.78
N ILE A 18 13.60 -10.86 6.71
CA ILE A 18 14.74 -11.73 6.40
C ILE A 18 14.29 -12.94 5.55
N ASN A 19 13.23 -13.63 5.97
CA ASN A 19 12.71 -14.78 5.24
C ASN A 19 12.20 -14.38 3.85
N TYR A 20 11.48 -13.26 3.74
CA TYR A 20 11.01 -12.74 2.45
C TYR A 20 12.18 -12.43 1.50
N ARG A 21 13.25 -11.81 2.00
CA ARG A 21 14.46 -11.55 1.20
C ARG A 21 15.14 -12.81 0.71
N LYS A 22 15.25 -13.84 1.56
CA LYS A 22 15.85 -15.14 1.17
C LYS A 22 15.06 -15.81 0.05
N ILE A 23 13.72 -15.80 0.14
CA ILE A 23 12.83 -16.38 -0.89
C ILE A 23 12.96 -15.62 -2.20
N ASN A 24 12.99 -14.29 -2.15
CA ASN A 24 13.03 -13.42 -3.33
C ASN A 24 14.45 -13.06 -3.80
N ARG A 25 15.50 -13.64 -3.19
CA ARG A 25 16.93 -13.39 -3.49
C ARG A 25 17.33 -11.90 -3.43
N ILE A 26 16.79 -11.16 -2.47
CA ILE A 26 17.07 -9.73 -2.27
C ILE A 26 18.30 -9.59 -1.35
N PRO A 27 19.36 -8.87 -1.76
CA PRO A 27 20.55 -8.66 -0.92
C PRO A 27 20.25 -7.89 0.37
N GLU A 28 20.92 -8.25 1.47
CA GLU A 28 20.67 -7.62 2.78
C GLU A 28 21.18 -6.18 2.87
N HIS A 29 22.24 -5.85 2.15
CA HIS A 29 22.94 -4.57 2.20
C HIS A 29 22.17 -3.41 1.54
N TRP A 30 21.05 -3.68 0.85
CA TRP A 30 20.24 -2.62 0.22
C TRP A 30 19.54 -1.73 1.23
N GLY A 31 19.14 -2.28 2.38
CA GLY A 31 18.36 -1.57 3.38
C GLY A 31 16.95 -1.23 2.91
N THR A 32 16.31 -0.30 3.61
CA THR A 32 14.99 0.25 3.26
C THR A 32 14.99 1.76 3.44
N ALA A 33 14.32 2.48 2.54
CA ALA A 33 14.16 3.93 2.62
C ALA A 33 12.87 4.31 3.37
N VAL A 34 12.79 5.56 3.82
CA VAL A 34 11.60 6.13 4.48
C VAL A 34 11.08 7.27 3.62
N ASN A 35 9.84 7.17 3.17
CA ASN A 35 9.14 8.24 2.45
C ASN A 35 8.31 9.06 3.45
N VAL A 36 8.49 10.38 3.47
CA VAL A 36 7.68 11.32 4.25
C VAL A 36 6.96 12.22 3.27
N GLN A 37 5.64 12.28 3.38
CA GLN A 37 4.78 12.99 2.42
C GLN A 37 3.74 13.83 3.15
N ILE A 38 3.26 14.87 2.46
CA ILE A 38 2.13 15.67 2.94
C ILE A 38 0.85 14.84 2.79
N MET A 39 -0.05 14.97 3.76
CA MET A 39 -1.30 14.21 3.77
C MET A 39 -2.35 14.82 2.84
N VAL A 40 -3.04 13.94 2.12
CA VAL A 40 -4.31 14.22 1.42
C VAL A 40 -5.37 13.26 1.96
N PHE A 41 -6.60 13.75 2.14
CA PHE A 41 -7.63 13.03 2.90
C PHE A 41 -8.77 12.56 2.00
N GLY A 42 -8.89 11.23 1.82
CA GLY A 42 -10.03 10.60 1.14
C GLY A 42 -11.29 10.47 2.01
N ASN A 43 -11.21 10.90 3.27
CA ASN A 43 -12.25 10.74 4.30
C ASN A 43 -12.82 12.07 4.81
N MET A 44 -12.82 13.13 3.99
CA MET A 44 -13.38 14.44 4.34
C MET A 44 -14.85 14.61 3.98
N GLY A 45 -15.45 13.64 3.29
CA GLY A 45 -16.83 13.75 2.82
C GLY A 45 -17.16 12.72 1.75
N ASN A 46 -18.39 12.76 1.26
CA ASN A 46 -18.87 11.84 0.22
C ASN A 46 -18.38 12.18 -1.20
N ASP A 47 -17.77 13.36 -1.35
CA ASP A 47 -17.03 13.81 -2.54
C ASP A 47 -15.53 13.46 -2.48
N SER A 48 -15.08 12.86 -1.39
CA SER A 48 -13.71 12.40 -1.17
C SER A 48 -13.64 10.87 -1.24
N GLY A 49 -12.50 10.33 -1.66
CA GLY A 49 -12.30 8.88 -1.69
C GLY A 49 -10.84 8.46 -1.87
N THR A 50 -10.61 7.18 -1.73
CA THR A 50 -9.31 6.53 -1.96
C THR A 50 -9.51 5.24 -2.75
N GLY A 51 -8.51 4.82 -3.52
CA GLY A 51 -8.61 3.59 -4.31
C GLY A 51 -7.26 3.11 -4.81
N VAL A 52 -7.25 1.89 -5.33
CA VAL A 52 -6.12 1.23 -5.97
C VAL A 52 -6.55 0.81 -7.36
N GLY A 53 -5.74 1.13 -8.36
CA GLY A 53 -6.02 0.80 -9.75
C GLY A 53 -4.80 0.26 -10.47
N PHE A 54 -5.06 -0.64 -11.40
CA PHE A 54 -4.10 -1.19 -12.34
C PHE A 54 -4.47 -0.71 -13.75
N THR A 55 -3.46 -0.36 -14.53
CA THR A 55 -3.64 0.09 -15.93
C THR A 55 -4.11 -1.03 -16.86
N ARG A 56 -4.01 -2.28 -16.40
CA ARG A 56 -4.39 -3.53 -17.08
C ARG A 56 -4.93 -4.49 -16.05
N ASP A 57 -5.72 -5.46 -16.48
CA ASP A 57 -6.18 -6.53 -15.60
C ASP A 57 -4.96 -7.35 -15.10
N PRO A 58 -4.71 -7.43 -13.78
CA PRO A 58 -3.56 -8.16 -13.23
C PRO A 58 -3.71 -9.69 -13.31
N ALA A 59 -4.92 -10.22 -13.49
CA ALA A 59 -5.19 -11.65 -13.61
C ALA A 59 -5.09 -12.15 -15.07
N THR A 60 -5.57 -11.35 -16.03
CA THR A 60 -5.64 -11.76 -17.45
C THR A 60 -4.63 -11.04 -18.35
N GLY A 61 -4.15 -9.86 -17.97
CA GLY A 61 -3.30 -8.99 -18.79
C GLY A 61 -4.04 -8.16 -19.83
N GLU A 62 -5.38 -8.25 -19.88
CA GLU A 62 -6.21 -7.48 -20.81
C GLU A 62 -5.97 -5.96 -20.61
N LYS A 63 -5.97 -5.22 -21.73
CA LYS A 63 -5.79 -3.76 -21.73
C LYS A 63 -7.09 -3.04 -21.31
N LYS A 64 -7.53 -3.30 -20.08
CA LYS A 64 -8.66 -2.65 -19.44
C LYS A 64 -8.22 -2.09 -18.08
N ILE A 65 -8.73 -0.91 -17.72
CA ILE A 65 -8.55 -0.38 -16.37
C ILE A 65 -9.26 -1.32 -15.39
N TYR A 66 -8.57 -1.70 -14.33
CA TYR A 66 -9.12 -2.54 -13.26
C TYR A 66 -8.78 -1.88 -11.94
N GLY A 67 -9.76 -1.62 -11.09
CA GLY A 67 -9.48 -1.02 -9.79
C GLY A 67 -10.63 -1.04 -8.82
N GLU A 68 -10.31 -0.72 -7.57
CA GLU A 68 -11.22 -0.69 -6.43
C GLU A 68 -11.09 0.64 -5.70
N TYR A 69 -12.21 1.24 -5.29
CA TYR A 69 -12.22 2.47 -4.52
C TYR A 69 -13.32 2.50 -3.45
N LEU A 70 -13.12 3.38 -2.47
CA LEU A 70 -14.10 3.73 -1.44
C LEU A 70 -14.26 5.25 -1.34
N LEU A 71 -15.51 5.67 -1.16
CA LEU A 71 -15.85 7.04 -0.78
C LEU A 71 -15.79 7.20 0.74
N ASN A 72 -15.39 8.39 1.18
CA ASN A 72 -15.25 8.78 2.57
C ASN A 72 -14.45 7.71 3.36
N ALA A 73 -13.21 7.48 2.95
CA ALA A 73 -12.34 6.40 3.44
C ALA A 73 -10.86 6.79 3.36
N GLN A 74 -10.01 6.11 4.13
CA GLN A 74 -8.54 6.18 3.98
C GLN A 74 -7.98 4.91 3.34
N GLY A 75 -6.73 4.97 2.87
CA GLY A 75 -6.09 3.84 2.18
C GLY A 75 -6.06 2.54 3.01
N GLU A 76 -5.98 2.66 4.33
CA GLU A 76 -6.09 1.50 5.24
C GLU A 76 -7.45 0.81 5.11
N ASP A 77 -8.54 1.58 5.01
CA ASP A 77 -9.88 1.02 4.83
C ASP A 77 -9.98 0.24 3.52
N VAL A 78 -9.16 0.60 2.51
CA VAL A 78 -9.03 -0.10 1.21
C VAL A 78 -8.22 -1.39 1.30
N VAL A 79 -7.32 -1.53 2.27
CA VAL A 79 -6.55 -2.77 2.46
C VAL A 79 -7.25 -3.69 3.47
N GLY A 80 -7.95 -3.12 4.45
CA GLY A 80 -8.56 -3.85 5.55
C GLY A 80 -9.79 -4.69 5.19
N GLY A 81 -10.44 -4.46 4.05
CA GLY A 81 -11.54 -5.31 3.56
C GLY A 81 -12.84 -5.24 4.35
N ILE A 82 -12.98 -4.30 5.30
CA ILE A 82 -14.16 -4.21 6.18
C ILE A 82 -15.38 -3.69 5.41
N ARG A 83 -15.16 -2.88 4.38
CA ARG A 83 -16.21 -2.28 3.53
C ARG A 83 -16.13 -2.87 2.12
N ARG A 84 -17.29 -3.16 1.51
CA ARG A 84 -17.37 -3.64 0.13
C ARG A 84 -16.87 -2.56 -0.84
N TRP A 85 -15.89 -2.93 -1.66
CA TRP A 85 -15.32 -2.08 -2.71
C TRP A 85 -16.32 -1.73 -3.80
N ARG A 86 -16.13 -0.56 -4.41
CA ARG A 86 -16.69 -0.26 -5.74
C ARG A 86 -15.62 -0.54 -6.78
N VAL A 87 -15.98 -1.27 -7.84
CA VAL A 87 -15.05 -1.69 -8.90
C VAL A 87 -15.17 -0.76 -10.10
N ILE A 88 -14.03 -0.46 -10.73
CA ILE A 88 -13.90 0.27 -12.01
C ILE A 88 -13.45 -0.72 -13.09
#